data_AF-A0A1X9SLT0-F1
#
_entry.id   AF-A0A1X9SLT0-F1
#
_cell.length_a   1.000
_cell.length_b   1.000
_cell.length_c   1.000
_cell.angle_alpha   90.00
_cell.angle_beta   90.00
_cell.angle_gamma   90.00
#
_symmetry.space_group_name_H-M   'P 1'
#
loop_
_entity.id
_entity.type
_entity.pdbx_description
1 polymer ?
#
loop_
_entity_poly.entity_id
_entity_poly.type
_entity_poly.pdbx_seq_one_letter_code
_entity_poly.pdbx_strand_id
1 'polypeptide(L)'
;MIVLASSSASRALILKEHGVEFIQVCMEYDESLDINLPPAKYATSITNNKAKQFFDKFKNRYDRVLFADSSVVSQGVILGKAKDEMEARYMLNLQSDNLTSVYTAMKFISQKISIDMLSVASYKFSKFDEDDLERYIASNLWRDKAGAMMIEGFNKKYIKYQKGNKPTAMGLDIISLKAFL
;
A
#
# COMPACT_ATOMS: atom_id res chain seq x y z
N MET A 1 -19.86 -2.99 10.37
CA MET A 1 -19.00 -3.97 9.70
C MET A 1 -18.83 -3.64 8.21
N ILE A 2 -17.61 -3.74 7.67
CA ILE A 2 -17.29 -3.59 6.23
C ILE A 2 -16.60 -4.84 5.66
N VAL A 3 -16.44 -4.89 4.35
CA VAL A 3 -15.63 -5.91 3.67
C VAL A 3 -14.31 -5.30 3.24
N LEU A 4 -13.19 -5.80 3.77
CA LEU A 4 -11.86 -5.52 3.24
C LEU A 4 -11.59 -6.47 2.06
N ALA A 5 -11.71 -5.97 0.83
CA ALA A 5 -11.45 -6.72 -0.38
C ALA A 5 -9.94 -6.68 -0.72
N SER A 6 -9.13 -7.25 0.18
CA SER A 6 -7.67 -7.26 0.08
C SER A 6 -7.08 -8.43 0.85
N SER A 7 -6.00 -9.03 0.32
CA SER A 7 -5.18 -10.02 1.01
C SER A 7 -4.10 -9.40 1.94
N SER A 8 -3.97 -8.08 1.98
CA SER A 8 -2.92 -7.41 2.75
C SER A 8 -3.12 -7.56 4.26
N ALA A 9 -2.18 -8.23 4.92
CA ALA A 9 -2.12 -8.33 6.38
C ALA A 9 -1.95 -6.95 7.05
N SER A 10 -1.18 -6.04 6.44
CA SER A 10 -0.98 -4.68 6.96
C SER A 10 -2.28 -3.88 7.00
N ARG A 11 -3.11 -3.98 5.96
CA ARG A 11 -4.41 -3.28 5.92
C ARG A 11 -5.39 -3.85 6.95
N ALA A 12 -5.43 -5.17 7.10
CA ALA A 12 -6.23 -5.85 8.11
C ALA A 12 -5.80 -5.44 9.53
N LEU A 13 -4.48 -5.37 9.78
CA LEU A 13 -3.93 -4.89 11.05
C LEU A 13 -4.35 -3.46 11.35
N ILE A 14 -4.24 -2.54 10.39
CA ILE A 14 -4.65 -1.14 10.57
C ILE A 14 -6.12 -1.04 10.96
N LEU A 15 -7.03 -1.74 10.26
CA LEU A 15 -8.46 -1.73 10.61
C LEU A 15 -8.71 -2.24 12.03
N LYS A 16 -8.06 -3.35 12.41
CA LYS A 16 -8.16 -3.96 13.73
C LYS A 16 -7.68 -3.03 14.85
N GLU A 17 -6.49 -2.45 14.70
CA GLU A 17 -5.90 -1.52 15.67
C GLU A 17 -6.76 -0.27 15.89
N HIS A 18 -7.56 0.10 14.88
CA HIS A 18 -8.41 1.28 14.92
C HIS A 18 -9.88 0.98 15.25
N GLY A 19 -10.20 -0.26 15.65
CA GLY A 19 -11.53 -0.67 16.11
C GLY A 19 -12.58 -0.73 15.00
N VAL A 20 -12.17 -0.89 13.74
CA VAL A 20 -13.11 -1.05 12.63
C VAL A 20 -13.46 -2.53 12.50
N GLU A 21 -14.74 -2.88 12.59
CA GLU A 21 -15.21 -4.23 12.32
C GLU A 21 -15.22 -4.53 10.82
N PHE A 22 -14.56 -5.63 10.42
CA PHE A 22 -14.51 -6.04 9.03
C PHE A 22 -14.46 -7.56 8.86
N ILE A 23 -14.87 -8.01 7.68
CA ILE A 23 -14.49 -9.31 7.14
C ILE A 23 -13.45 -9.12 6.03
N GLN A 24 -12.44 -9.96 6.00
CA GLN A 24 -11.43 -9.94 4.95
C GLN A 24 -11.80 -10.93 3.84
N VAL A 25 -11.93 -10.43 2.61
CA VAL A 25 -12.19 -11.27 1.44
C VAL A 25 -10.97 -11.19 0.53
N CYS A 26 -10.22 -12.30 0.48
CA CYS A 26 -9.06 -12.44 -0.37
C CYS A 26 -9.47 -12.79 -1.79
N MET A 27 -8.95 -12.03 -2.75
CA MET A 27 -9.12 -12.26 -4.18
C MET A 27 -7.82 -11.86 -4.87
N GLU A 28 -7.38 -12.68 -5.82
CA GLU A 28 -6.34 -12.28 -6.76
C GLU A 28 -6.95 -11.35 -7.79
N TYR A 29 -6.30 -10.21 -7.99
CA TYR A 29 -6.72 -9.19 -8.93
C TYR A 29 -5.72 -9.11 -10.06
N ASP A 30 -6.23 -8.94 -11.28
CA ASP A 30 -5.39 -8.50 -12.39
C ASP A 30 -5.01 -7.03 -12.17
N GLU A 31 -3.76 -6.81 -11.82
CA GLU A 31 -3.16 -5.50 -11.55
C GLU A 31 -2.32 -5.01 -12.75
N SER A 32 -2.48 -5.64 -13.91
CA SER A 32 -1.76 -5.28 -15.14
C SER A 32 -2.20 -3.89 -15.62
N LEU A 33 -1.37 -2.88 -15.34
CA LEU A 33 -1.54 -1.52 -15.82
C LEU A 33 -0.21 -0.97 -16.35
N ASP A 34 -0.31 0.05 -17.18
CA ASP A 34 0.85 0.81 -17.64
C ASP A 34 1.54 1.50 -16.45
N ILE A 35 2.76 1.06 -16.14
CA ILE A 35 3.60 1.61 -15.08
C ILE A 35 4.12 3.02 -15.39
N ASN A 36 3.95 3.50 -16.62
CA ASN A 36 4.30 4.88 -17.01
C ASN A 36 3.22 5.90 -16.61
N LEU A 37 2.09 5.44 -16.07
CA LEU A 37 1.09 6.34 -15.51
C LEU A 37 1.68 7.14 -14.34
N PRO A 38 1.27 8.41 -14.16
CA PRO A 38 1.59 9.15 -12.94
C PRO A 38 1.18 8.34 -11.70
N PRO A 39 1.99 8.30 -10.62
CA PRO A 39 1.74 7.40 -9.47
C PRO A 39 0.33 7.52 -8.86
N ALA A 40 -0.19 8.74 -8.78
CA ALA A 40 -1.55 9.01 -8.34
C ALA A 40 -2.62 8.33 -9.23
N LYS A 41 -2.45 8.41 -10.55
CA LYS A 41 -3.34 7.76 -11.53
C LYS A 41 -3.17 6.26 -11.54
N TYR A 42 -1.95 5.76 -11.38
CA TYR A 42 -1.67 4.33 -11.29
C TYR A 42 -2.43 3.71 -10.11
N ALA A 43 -2.18 4.19 -8.88
CA ALA A 43 -2.80 3.64 -7.68
C ALA A 43 -4.34 3.70 -7.73
N THR A 44 -4.90 4.84 -8.18
CA THR A 44 -6.36 5.01 -8.31
C THR A 44 -6.95 4.09 -9.36
N SER A 45 -6.26 3.86 -10.48
CA SER A 45 -6.69 2.93 -11.52
C SER A 45 -6.70 1.48 -11.02
N ILE A 46 -5.70 1.08 -10.23
CA ILE A 46 -5.68 -0.25 -9.61
C ILE A 46 -6.90 -0.44 -8.70
N THR A 47 -7.21 0.52 -7.82
CA THR A 47 -8.39 0.40 -6.93
C THR A 47 -9.70 0.32 -7.70
N ASN A 48 -9.84 1.05 -8.82
CA ASN A 48 -11.00 0.97 -9.68
C ASN A 48 -11.12 -0.39 -10.38
N ASN A 49 -10.01 -0.94 -10.86
CA ASN A 49 -9.97 -2.26 -11.49
C ASN A 49 -10.31 -3.37 -10.47
N LYS A 50 -9.77 -3.28 -9.25
CA LYS A 50 -10.10 -4.19 -8.13
C LYS A 50 -11.60 -4.18 -7.83
N ALA A 51 -12.21 -2.99 -7.75
CA ALA A 51 -13.64 -2.87 -7.53
C ALA A 51 -14.44 -3.55 -8.65
N LYS A 52 -14.13 -3.26 -9.91
CA LYS A 52 -14.80 -3.89 -11.06
C LYS A 52 -14.74 -5.41 -10.99
N GLN A 53 -13.53 -5.98 -10.89
CA GLN A 53 -13.32 -7.43 -10.83
C GLN A 53 -14.05 -8.07 -9.64
N PHE A 54 -14.04 -7.42 -8.48
CA PHE A 54 -14.71 -7.92 -7.29
C PHE A 54 -16.23 -7.99 -7.48
N PHE A 55 -16.86 -6.92 -7.97
CA PHE A 55 -18.30 -6.92 -8.21
C PHE A 55 -18.70 -7.82 -9.37
N ASP A 56 -17.84 -7.99 -10.37
CA ASP A 56 -18.05 -8.97 -11.44
C ASP A 56 -18.10 -10.40 -10.89
N LYS A 57 -17.25 -10.73 -9.91
CA LYS A 57 -17.19 -12.06 -9.28
C LYS A 57 -18.29 -12.29 -8.24
N PHE A 58 -18.54 -11.33 -7.37
CA PHE A 58 -19.42 -11.50 -6.20
C PHE A 58 -20.84 -10.95 -6.38
N LYS A 59 -21.16 -10.34 -7.53
CA LYS A 59 -22.53 -9.95 -7.96
C LYS A 59 -23.38 -9.34 -6.83
N ASN A 60 -22.96 -8.17 -6.33
CA ASN A 60 -23.65 -7.40 -5.27
C ASN A 60 -23.87 -8.14 -3.93
N ARG A 61 -23.21 -9.28 -3.70
CA ARG A 61 -23.23 -9.99 -2.40
C ARG A 61 -22.76 -9.12 -1.23
N TYR A 62 -21.96 -8.11 -1.52
CA TYR A 62 -21.40 -7.19 -0.53
C TYR A 62 -21.73 -5.75 -0.93
N ASP A 63 -22.12 -4.94 0.04
CA ASP A 63 -22.69 -3.61 -0.16
C ASP A 63 -22.00 -2.53 0.69
N ARG A 64 -20.88 -2.87 1.35
CA ARG A 64 -19.96 -1.98 2.06
C ARG A 64 -18.54 -2.51 1.88
N VAL A 65 -17.90 -2.19 0.76
CA VAL A 65 -16.64 -2.80 0.33
C VAL A 65 -15.53 -1.75 0.26
N LEU A 66 -14.40 -2.07 0.89
CA LEU A 66 -13.19 -1.29 0.88
C LEU A 66 -12.13 -1.97 0.01
N PHE A 67 -11.68 -1.23 -0.99
CA PHE A 67 -10.53 -1.54 -1.83
C PHE A 67 -9.40 -0.58 -1.48
N ALA A 68 -8.16 -1.07 -1.55
CA ALA A 68 -7.00 -0.23 -1.39
C ALA A 68 -5.84 -0.75 -2.21
N ASP A 69 -5.04 0.19 -2.71
CA ASP A 69 -3.80 -0.07 -3.40
C ASP A 69 -2.71 0.86 -2.90
N SER A 70 -1.45 0.45 -3.02
CA SER A 70 -0.35 1.26 -2.54
C SER A 70 0.88 1.07 -3.41
N SER A 71 1.45 2.19 -3.86
CA SER A 71 2.63 2.21 -4.70
C SER A 71 3.71 3.03 -4.02
N VAL A 72 4.91 2.47 -3.92
CA VAL A 72 6.08 3.20 -3.42
C VAL A 72 6.73 3.90 -4.61
N VAL A 73 7.15 5.15 -4.43
CA VAL A 73 7.84 5.93 -5.45
C VAL A 73 9.13 6.47 -4.86
N SER A 74 10.25 6.15 -5.49
CA SER A 74 11.55 6.71 -5.13
C SER A 74 12.31 7.08 -6.40
N GLN A 75 12.97 8.24 -6.40
CA GLN A 75 13.75 8.71 -7.55
C GLN A 75 12.95 8.71 -8.88
N GLY A 76 11.65 9.01 -8.82
CA GLY A 76 10.75 9.03 -9.98
C GLY A 76 10.29 7.65 -10.47
N VAL A 77 10.71 6.56 -9.84
CA VAL A 77 10.37 5.19 -10.21
C VAL A 77 9.28 4.63 -9.30
N ILE A 78 8.22 4.06 -9.88
CA ILE A 78 7.23 3.28 -9.15
C ILE A 78 7.83 1.92 -8.82
N LEU A 79 7.90 1.61 -7.52
CA LEU A 79 8.42 0.36 -6.98
C LEU A 79 7.23 -0.52 -6.57
N GLY A 80 6.98 -1.55 -7.39
CA GLY A 80 6.02 -2.60 -7.10
C GLY A 80 6.52 -3.59 -6.04
N LYS A 81 5.97 -4.80 -6.03
CA LYS A 81 6.50 -5.90 -5.21
C LYS A 81 7.72 -6.49 -5.91
N ALA A 82 8.81 -6.67 -5.17
CA ALA A 82 9.98 -7.37 -5.70
C ALA A 82 9.69 -8.86 -5.94
N LYS A 83 10.16 -9.40 -7.06
CA LYS A 83 10.05 -10.82 -7.42
C LYS A 83 11.13 -11.69 -6.76
N ASP A 84 12.28 -11.09 -6.51
CA ASP A 84 13.47 -11.75 -5.97
C ASP A 84 14.31 -10.78 -5.11
N GLU A 85 15.34 -11.32 -4.46
CA GLU A 85 16.23 -10.56 -3.57
C GLU A 85 17.02 -9.48 -4.32
N MET A 86 17.36 -9.71 -5.60
CA MET A 86 18.08 -8.74 -6.42
C MET A 86 17.21 -7.50 -6.68
N GLU A 87 15.94 -7.72 -7.02
CA GLU A 87 14.98 -6.65 -7.21
C GLU A 87 14.67 -5.93 -5.89
N ALA A 88 14.53 -6.67 -4.78
CA ALA A 88 14.35 -6.08 -3.46
C ALA A 88 15.53 -5.15 -3.09
N ARG A 89 16.76 -5.61 -3.32
CA ARG A 89 17.98 -4.81 -3.14
C ARG A 89 17.99 -3.55 -3.98
N TYR A 90 17.66 -3.67 -5.26
CA TYR A 90 17.56 -2.53 -6.17
C TYR A 90 16.54 -1.50 -5.67
N MET A 91 15.34 -1.95 -5.28
CA MET A 91 14.29 -1.08 -4.74
C MET A 91 14.72 -0.39 -3.44
N LEU A 92 15.42 -1.09 -2.54
CA LEU A 92 15.92 -0.52 -1.28
C LEU A 92 17.05 0.49 -1.52
N ASN A 93 17.94 0.23 -2.47
CA ASN A 93 19.00 1.17 -2.84
C ASN A 93 18.45 2.47 -3.43
N LEU A 94 17.35 2.41 -4.19
CA LEU A 94 16.66 3.62 -4.65
C LEU A 94 16.07 4.45 -3.49
N GLN A 95 15.74 3.83 -2.36
CA GLN A 95 15.22 4.51 -1.17
C GLN A 95 16.34 5.09 -0.29
N SER A 96 17.49 4.43 -0.25
CA SER A 96 18.65 4.83 0.54
C SER A 96 19.08 6.27 0.24
N ASP A 97 19.17 7.09 1.29
CA ASP A 97 19.46 8.54 1.23
C ASP A 97 18.52 9.39 0.35
N ASN A 98 17.36 8.85 -0.02
CA ASN A 98 16.42 9.47 -0.95
C ASN A 98 15.08 9.80 -0.29
N LEU A 99 14.32 10.69 -0.95
CA LEU A 99 12.92 10.92 -0.61
C LEU A 99 12.09 9.83 -1.28
N THR A 100 11.33 9.10 -0.49
CA THR A 100 10.44 8.03 -0.94
C THR A 100 9.02 8.36 -0.51
N SER A 101 8.07 8.24 -1.43
CA SER A 101 6.65 8.51 -1.17
C SER A 101 5.82 7.27 -1.40
N VAL A 102 4.90 6.99 -0.48
CA VAL A 102 3.89 5.94 -0.60
C VAL A 102 2.58 6.59 -1.00
N TYR A 103 2.10 6.26 -2.19
CA TYR A 103 0.79 6.65 -2.69
C TYR A 103 -0.19 5.55 -2.34
N THR A 104 -1.20 5.87 -1.52
CA THR A 104 -2.23 4.92 -1.15
C THR A 104 -3.56 5.41 -1.69
N ALA A 105 -4.06 4.67 -2.69
CA ALA A 105 -5.41 4.85 -3.18
C ALA A 105 -6.36 3.95 -2.39
N MET A 106 -7.55 4.45 -2.12
CA MET A 106 -8.64 3.67 -1.52
C MET A 106 -9.93 3.96 -2.29
N LYS A 107 -10.76 2.93 -2.41
CA LYS A 107 -12.12 3.06 -2.87
C LYS A 107 -13.05 2.43 -1.86
N PHE A 108 -13.97 3.21 -1.31
CA PHE A 108 -15.02 2.70 -0.45
C PHE A 108 -16.35 2.81 -1.18
N ILE A 109 -17.03 1.68 -1.34
CA ILE A 109 -18.33 1.59 -2.00
C ILE A 109 -19.36 1.09 -1.00
N SER A 110 -20.47 1.81 -0.92
CA SER A 110 -21.67 1.35 -0.28
C SER A 110 -22.91 1.65 -1.11
N GLN A 111 -24.10 1.23 -0.64
CA GLN A 111 -25.36 1.57 -1.28
C GLN A 111 -25.61 3.09 -1.40
N LYS A 112 -25.05 3.90 -0.49
CA LYS A 112 -25.31 5.34 -0.41
C LYS A 112 -24.21 6.19 -1.04
N ILE A 113 -22.97 5.73 -0.95
CA ILE A 113 -21.79 6.51 -1.31
C ILE A 113 -20.76 5.63 -2.02
N SER A 114 -20.10 6.20 -3.01
CA SER A 114 -18.87 5.67 -3.60
C SER A 114 -17.82 6.76 -3.52
N ILE A 115 -16.71 6.47 -2.86
CA ILE A 115 -15.66 7.46 -2.56
C ILE A 115 -14.33 6.90 -3.00
N ASP A 116 -13.62 7.68 -3.80
CA ASP A 116 -12.22 7.48 -4.15
C ASP A 116 -11.37 8.46 -3.32
N MET A 117 -10.33 7.94 -2.67
CA MET A 117 -9.40 8.72 -1.87
C MET A 117 -7.98 8.39 -2.28
N LEU A 118 -7.12 9.41 -2.32
CA LEU A 118 -5.69 9.26 -2.52
C LEU A 118 -4.94 10.01 -1.43
N SER A 119 -4.12 9.30 -0.69
CA SER A 119 -3.29 9.85 0.38
C SER A 119 -1.83 9.53 0.12
N VAL A 120 -0.96 10.46 0.48
CA VAL A 120 0.49 10.33 0.25
C VAL A 120 1.23 10.49 1.57
N ALA A 121 2.12 9.54 1.86
CA ALA A 121 3.07 9.63 2.96
C ALA A 121 4.50 9.63 2.41
N SER A 122 5.29 10.65 2.74
CA SER A 122 6.65 10.84 2.25
C SER A 122 7.67 10.74 3.37
N TYR A 123 8.74 10.01 3.12
CA TYR A 123 9.84 9.76 4.06
C TYR A 123 11.16 10.09 3.38
N LYS A 124 11.96 10.95 4.03
CA LYS A 124 13.37 11.13 3.65
C LYS A 124 14.19 10.18 4.50
N PHE A 125 14.90 9.29 3.84
CA PHE A 125 15.80 8.36 4.52
C PHE A 125 17.23 8.90 4.61
N SER A 126 17.96 8.46 5.63
CA SER A 126 19.42 8.46 5.60
C SER A 126 19.93 7.35 4.67
N LYS A 127 21.22 7.35 4.38
CA LYS A 127 21.87 6.19 3.77
C LYS A 127 21.63 4.96 4.65
N PHE A 128 21.19 3.87 4.04
CA PHE A 128 21.06 2.58 4.68
C PHE A 128 22.45 1.97 4.88
N ASP A 129 22.67 1.38 6.05
CA ASP A 129 23.85 0.55 6.29
C ASP A 129 23.75 -0.75 5.47
N GLU A 130 24.86 -1.18 4.88
CA GLU A 130 24.86 -2.32 3.96
C GLU A 130 24.59 -3.63 4.70
N ASP A 131 25.20 -3.82 5.88
CA ASP A 131 25.00 -5.05 6.66
C ASP A 131 23.55 -5.17 7.14
N ASP A 132 22.93 -4.03 7.50
CA ASP A 132 21.52 -3.97 7.83
C ASP A 132 20.60 -4.30 6.65
N LEU A 133 20.94 -3.80 5.46
CA LEU A 133 20.21 -4.05 4.24
C LEU A 133 20.28 -5.54 3.86
N GLU A 134 21.46 -6.15 3.94
CA GLU A 134 21.67 -7.59 3.73
C GLU A 134 20.85 -8.43 4.71
N ARG A 135 20.92 -8.12 6.01
CA ARG A 135 20.11 -8.80 7.04
C ARG A 135 18.62 -8.71 6.75
N TYR A 136 18.14 -7.54 6.32
CA TYR A 136 16.73 -7.36 5.98
C TYR A 136 16.31 -8.16 4.75
N ILE A 137 17.15 -8.21 3.71
CA ILE A 137 16.87 -9.04 2.53
C ILE A 137 16.81 -10.52 2.90
N ALA A 138 17.80 -11.02 3.65
CA ALA A 138 17.85 -12.41 4.11
C ALA A 138 16.65 -12.79 5.00
N SER A 139 16.06 -11.83 5.71
CA SER A 139 14.89 -12.08 6.57
C SER A 139 13.60 -12.41 5.81
N ASN A 140 13.54 -12.18 4.49
CA ASN A 140 12.33 -12.28 3.66
C ASN A 140 11.17 -11.36 4.09
N LEU A 141 11.35 -10.48 5.08
CA LEU A 141 10.31 -9.54 5.54
C LEU A 141 9.91 -8.52 4.46
N TRP A 142 10.71 -8.34 3.42
CA TRP A 142 10.39 -7.49 2.26
C TRP A 142 9.34 -8.08 1.32
N ARG A 143 9.07 -9.40 1.40
CA ARG A 143 8.13 -10.07 0.49
C ARG A 143 6.72 -9.49 0.63
N ASP A 144 6.04 -9.46 -0.50
CA ASP A 144 4.67 -8.94 -0.66
C ASP A 144 4.48 -7.46 -0.28
N LYS A 145 5.57 -6.69 -0.14
CA LYS A 145 5.53 -5.26 0.16
C LYS A 145 6.00 -4.46 -1.06
N ALA A 146 5.21 -3.44 -1.42
CA ALA A 146 5.61 -2.50 -2.45
C ALA A 146 6.92 -1.81 -2.06
N GLY A 147 7.84 -1.68 -3.01
CA GLY A 147 9.19 -1.18 -2.80
C GLY A 147 10.03 -1.97 -1.81
N ALA A 148 9.68 -3.22 -1.47
CA ALA A 148 10.33 -3.94 -0.36
C ALA A 148 10.30 -3.15 0.97
N MET A 149 9.41 -2.16 1.10
CA MET A 149 9.44 -1.16 2.17
C MET A 149 8.67 -1.64 3.39
N MET A 150 9.24 -1.46 4.58
CA MET A 150 8.61 -1.76 5.86
C MET A 150 8.85 -0.60 6.84
N ILE A 151 7.92 0.36 6.84
CA ILE A 151 8.08 1.62 7.57
C ILE A 151 8.19 1.46 9.09
N GLU A 152 7.51 0.47 9.67
CA GLU A 152 7.66 0.12 11.10
C GLU A 152 8.88 -0.74 11.42
N GLY A 153 9.50 -1.34 10.41
CA GLY A 153 10.60 -2.30 10.56
C GLY A 153 11.91 -1.69 10.10
N PHE A 154 12.52 -2.30 9.07
CA PHE A 154 13.83 -1.93 8.54
C PHE A 154 14.00 -0.41 8.32
N ASN A 155 13.03 0.23 7.67
CA ASN A 155 13.13 1.65 7.31
C ASN A 155 13.08 2.57 8.54
N LYS A 156 12.50 2.14 9.66
CA LYS A 156 12.19 2.98 10.83
C LYS A 156 13.41 3.73 11.36
N LYS A 157 14.55 3.05 11.47
CA LYS A 157 15.79 3.64 12.03
C LYS A 157 16.46 4.65 11.11
N TYR A 158 16.06 4.70 9.84
CA TYR A 158 16.67 5.56 8.83
C TYR A 158 15.82 6.79 8.50
N ILE A 159 14.67 6.98 9.14
CA ILE A 159 13.79 8.13 8.87
C ILE A 159 14.45 9.42 9.39
N LYS A 160 14.86 10.30 8.48
CA LYS A 160 15.33 11.67 8.79
C LYS A 160 14.16 12.65 8.88
N TYR A 161 13.15 12.47 8.03
CA TYR A 161 11.97 13.32 7.95
C TYR A 161 10.76 12.51 7.47
N GLN A 162 9.58 12.88 7.97
CA GLN A 162 8.31 12.30 7.57
C GLN A 162 7.25 13.39 7.31
N LYS A 163 6.41 13.17 6.30
CA LYS A 163 5.22 13.96 6.01
C LYS A 163 4.06 13.03 5.67
N GLY A 164 2.88 13.29 6.22
CA GLY A 164 1.72 12.40 6.11
C GLY A 164 1.69 11.36 7.23
N ASN A 165 0.78 10.39 7.11
CA ASN A 165 0.46 9.48 8.21
C ASN A 165 1.04 8.08 8.00
N LYS A 166 1.51 7.46 9.08
CA LYS A 166 2.07 6.10 9.04
C LYS A 166 1.10 5.04 8.48
N PRO A 167 -0.21 5.02 8.85
CA PRO A 167 -1.15 4.07 8.25
C PRO A 167 -1.21 4.15 6.72
N THR A 168 -1.13 5.36 6.15
CA THR A 168 -1.03 5.56 4.70
C THR A 168 0.20 4.84 4.16
N ALA A 169 1.37 5.04 4.76
CA ALA A 169 2.60 4.34 4.36
C ALA A 169 2.52 2.81 4.49
N MET A 170 1.74 2.32 5.45
CA MET A 170 1.46 0.89 5.65
C MET A 170 0.39 0.34 4.69
N GLY A 171 -0.30 1.22 3.96
CA GLY A 171 -1.19 0.88 2.86
C GLY A 171 -2.69 1.15 3.09
N LEU A 172 -3.06 1.92 4.12
CA LEU A 172 -4.45 2.35 4.34
C LEU A 172 -4.53 3.70 5.08
N ASP A 173 -5.19 4.69 4.48
CA ASP A 173 -5.55 5.93 5.19
C ASP A 173 -6.85 5.74 6.01
N ILE A 174 -6.63 5.21 7.22
CA ILE A 174 -7.70 4.95 8.18
C ILE A 174 -8.39 6.21 8.68
N ILE A 175 -7.70 7.36 8.67
CA ILE A 175 -8.27 8.62 9.18
C ILE A 175 -9.37 9.08 8.25
N SER A 176 -9.09 9.13 6.94
CA SER A 176 -10.07 9.50 5.93
C SER A 176 -11.20 8.46 5.83
N LEU A 177 -10.86 7.16 5.90
CA LEU A 177 -11.87 6.10 5.88
C LEU A 177 -12.91 6.25 7.00
N LYS A 178 -12.46 6.54 8.24
CA LYS A 178 -13.36 6.65 9.41
C LYS A 178 -14.43 7.74 9.26
N ALA A 179 -14.20 8.77 8.44
CA ALA A 179 -15.20 9.80 8.19
C ALA A 179 -16.43 9.28 7.41
N PHE A 180 -16.34 8.09 6.81
CA PHE A 180 -17.37 7.51 5.93
C PHE A 180 -17.92 6.16 6.41
N LEU A 181 -17.45 5.66 7.56
CA LEU A 181 -17.91 4.40 8.17
C LEU A 181 -19.12 4.61 9.06
#